data_AF-A0A2D8UET9-F1
#
_entry.id   AF-A0A2D8UET9-F1
#
_cell.length_a   1.000
_cell.length_b   1.000
_cell.length_c   1.000
_cell.angle_alpha   90.00
_cell.angle_beta   90.00
_cell.angle_gamma   90.00
#
_symmetry.space_group_name_H-M   'P 1'
#
loop_
_entity.id
_entity.type
_entity.pdbx_description
1 polymer ?
#
loop_
_entity_poly.entity_id
_entity_poly.type
_entity_poly.pdbx_seq_one_letter_code
_entity_poly.pdbx_strand_id
1 'polypeptide(L)'
;MEAIQVEIGHELIQYVIETKNQPSFDLIYRIRQLRSELQIALNFDVPRVRICDNSNLSSRQLRIYIHEKIVFDEHLNEWQGSEVLCNLLVEHINYLAHGSLALTNQI
;
A
#
# COMPACT_ATOMS: atom_id res chain seq x y z
N MET A 1 8.35 -5.37 -14.35
CA MET A 1 8.72 -5.09 -12.95
C MET A 1 7.72 -4.12 -12.39
N GLU A 2 7.18 -4.40 -11.20
CA GLU A 2 6.23 -3.51 -10.53
C GLU A 2 6.97 -2.60 -9.56
N ALA A 3 6.61 -1.31 -9.57
CA ALA A 3 7.28 -0.34 -8.73
C ALA A 3 6.84 -0.45 -7.26
N ILE A 4 5.61 -0.92 -7.00
CA ILE A 4 5.07 -1.12 -5.65
C ILE A 4 4.33 -2.46 -5.58
N GLN A 5 4.74 -3.31 -4.64
CA GLN A 5 4.10 -4.60 -4.35
C GLN A 5 3.83 -4.73 -2.85
N VAL A 6 2.68 -5.28 -2.50
CA VAL A 6 2.24 -5.54 -1.13
C VAL A 6 1.97 -7.03 -1.02
N GLU A 7 2.68 -7.71 -0.14
CA GLU A 7 2.43 -9.10 0.21
C GLU A 7 1.72 -9.15 1.55
N ILE A 8 0.64 -9.92 1.60
CA ILE A 8 -0.20 -10.06 2.79
C ILE A 8 -0.32 -11.52 3.23
N GLY A 9 -0.28 -11.72 4.53
CA GLY A 9 -0.64 -12.99 5.15
C GLY A 9 -2.13 -13.30 5.02
N HIS A 10 -2.48 -14.58 5.19
CA HIS A 10 -3.82 -15.13 4.95
C HIS A 10 -4.96 -14.37 5.66
N GLU A 11 -4.78 -13.96 6.93
CA GLU A 11 -5.84 -13.26 7.67
C GLU A 11 -6.08 -11.84 7.17
N LEU A 12 -5.13 -11.24 6.47
CA LEU A 12 -5.27 -9.87 5.96
C LEU A 12 -6.01 -9.83 4.62
N ILE A 13 -6.20 -10.96 3.94
CA ILE A 13 -6.89 -11.07 2.64
C ILE A 13 -8.31 -10.50 2.72
N GLN A 14 -8.99 -10.72 3.85
CA GLN A 14 -10.35 -10.22 4.08
C GLN A 14 -10.47 -8.68 4.00
N TYR A 15 -9.36 -7.96 4.15
CA TYR A 15 -9.32 -6.50 4.07
C TYR A 15 -9.08 -5.96 2.65
N VAL A 16 -8.77 -6.84 1.70
CA VAL A 16 -8.46 -6.49 0.31
C VAL A 16 -9.62 -6.83 -0.64
N ILE A 17 -10.53 -7.73 -0.22
CA ILE A 17 -11.65 -8.16 -1.05
C ILE A 17 -12.75 -7.07 -1.07
N GLU A 18 -13.14 -6.63 -2.27
CA GLU A 18 -14.30 -5.77 -2.51
C GLU A 18 -15.58 -6.44 -1.98
N THR A 19 -15.98 -6.14 -0.73
CA THR A 19 -17.31 -6.52 -0.22
C THR A 19 -18.34 -5.46 -0.60
N LYS A 20 -19.32 -5.84 -1.45
CA LYS A 20 -20.44 -4.98 -1.90
C LYS A 20 -21.22 -4.27 -0.77
N ASN A 21 -21.11 -4.77 0.46
CA ASN A 21 -21.87 -4.28 1.61
C ASN A 21 -21.08 -3.36 2.56
N GLN A 22 -19.77 -3.17 2.38
CA GLN A 22 -18.93 -2.33 3.26
C GLN A 22 -17.80 -1.61 2.48
N PRO A 23 -18.14 -0.63 1.63
CA PRO A 23 -17.16 0.11 0.83
C PRO A 23 -16.19 0.98 1.64
N SER A 24 -16.50 1.31 2.91
CA SER A 24 -15.67 2.17 3.75
C SER A 24 -14.36 1.53 4.22
N PHE A 25 -14.22 0.21 4.08
CA PHE A 25 -13.06 -0.55 4.54
C PHE A 25 -12.25 -1.18 3.40
N ASP A 26 -12.55 -0.82 2.14
CA ASP A 26 -11.89 -1.36 0.96
C ASP A 26 -10.53 -0.70 0.71
N LEU A 27 -9.47 -1.48 0.93
CA LEU A 27 -8.09 -1.07 0.70
C LEU A 27 -7.84 -0.63 -0.76
N ILE A 28 -8.48 -1.30 -1.72
CA ILE A 28 -8.30 -1.00 -3.15
C ILE A 28 -8.86 0.39 -3.45
N TYR A 29 -10.05 0.71 -2.93
CA TYR A 29 -10.66 2.02 -3.09
C TYR A 29 -9.77 3.13 -2.52
N ARG A 30 -9.21 2.94 -1.32
CA ARG A 30 -8.32 3.94 -0.70
C ARG A 30 -7.02 4.13 -1.46
N ILE A 31 -6.40 3.07 -1.97
CA ILE A 31 -5.22 3.20 -2.83
C ILE A 31 -5.55 3.99 -4.10
N ARG A 32 -6.69 3.72 -4.75
CA ARG A 32 -7.13 4.48 -5.93
C ARG A 32 -7.30 5.97 -5.61
N GLN A 33 -7.95 6.28 -4.49
CA GLN A 33 -8.15 7.65 -4.04
C GLN A 33 -6.80 8.36 -3.79
N LEU A 34 -5.89 7.73 -3.05
CA LEU A 34 -4.56 8.28 -2.78
C LEU A 34 -3.78 8.55 -4.07
N ARG A 35 -3.77 7.60 -5.01
CA ARG A 35 -3.11 7.80 -6.31
C ARG A 35 -3.65 9.01 -7.05
N SER A 36 -4.98 9.22 -7.00
CA SER A 36 -5.61 10.41 -7.59
C SER A 36 -5.22 11.69 -6.86
N GLU A 37 -5.21 11.69 -5.53
CA GLU A 37 -4.84 12.86 -4.72
C GLU A 37 -3.39 13.28 -4.97
N LEU A 38 -2.46 12.33 -5.02
CA LEU A 38 -1.05 12.60 -5.28
C LEU A 38 -0.78 13.07 -6.71
N GLN A 39 -1.50 12.51 -7.69
CA GLN A 39 -1.42 13.02 -9.07
C GLN A 39 -1.86 14.48 -9.15
N ILE A 40 -2.93 14.86 -8.45
CA ILE A 40 -3.44 16.24 -8.45
C ILE A 40 -2.51 17.18 -7.67
N ALA A 41 -2.10 16.77 -6.47
CA ALA A 41 -1.36 17.64 -5.55
C ALA A 41 0.11 17.82 -5.94
N LEU A 42 0.74 16.78 -6.51
CA LEU A 42 2.18 16.74 -6.74
C LEU A 42 2.57 16.60 -8.22
N ASN A 43 1.59 16.52 -9.12
CA ASN A 43 1.80 16.14 -10.53
C ASN A 43 2.61 14.83 -10.67
N PHE A 44 2.44 13.93 -9.69
CA PHE A 44 3.19 12.69 -9.56
C PHE A 44 2.29 11.50 -9.88
N ASP A 45 2.60 10.77 -10.96
CA ASP A 45 1.87 9.55 -11.31
C ASP A 45 2.34 8.40 -10.45
N VAL A 46 1.59 8.15 -9.37
CA VAL A 46 1.87 7.05 -8.47
C VAL A 46 1.74 5.73 -9.25
N PRO A 47 2.76 4.86 -9.25
CA PRO A 47 2.71 3.59 -9.94
C PRO A 47 1.54 2.71 -9.47
N ARG A 48 1.20 1.71 -10.29
CA ARG A 48 0.25 0.68 -9.87
C ARG A 48 0.79 -0.06 -8.65
N VAL A 49 -0.07 -0.26 -7.66
CA VAL A 49 0.20 -1.08 -6.48
C VAL A 49 -0.35 -2.47 -6.74
N ARG A 50 0.51 -3.49 -6.74
CA ARG A 50 0.06 -4.89 -6.73
C ARG A 50 -0.11 -5.36 -5.30
N ILE A 51 -1.18 -6.09 -5.04
CA ILE A 51 -1.42 -6.77 -3.77
C ILE A 51 -1.46 -8.27 -4.06
N CYS A 52 -0.66 -9.04 -3.34
CA CYS A 52 -0.54 -10.49 -3.45
C CYS A 52 -0.76 -11.13 -2.07
N ASP A 53 -1.49 -12.23 -2.03
CA ASP A 53 -1.35 -13.17 -0.91
C ASP A 53 0.01 -13.87 -0.99
N ASN A 54 0.63 -14.10 0.17
CA ASN A 54 1.87 -14.87 0.26
C ASN A 54 1.76 -15.88 1.40
N SER A 55 1.65 -17.16 1.04
CA SER A 55 1.51 -18.27 1.99
C SER A 55 2.75 -18.52 2.85
N ASN A 56 3.89 -17.92 2.51
CA ASN A 56 5.11 -17.97 3.33
C ASN A 56 5.13 -16.91 4.43
N LEU A 57 4.22 -15.93 4.40
CA LEU A 57 4.08 -14.94 5.46
C LEU A 57 3.23 -15.49 6.62
N SER A 58 3.52 -15.02 7.83
CA SER A 58 2.64 -15.30 8.97
C SER A 58 1.24 -14.73 8.71
N SER A 59 0.19 -15.30 9.33
CA SER A 59 -1.21 -14.95 9.03
C SER A 59 -1.52 -13.46 8.98
N ARG A 60 -0.93 -12.66 9.89
CA ARG A 60 -1.11 -11.21 10.00
C ARG A 60 0.12 -10.39 9.59
N GLN A 61 1.09 -11.00 8.92
CA GLN A 61 2.28 -10.31 8.47
C GLN A 61 1.99 -9.55 7.17
N LEU A 62 2.54 -8.35 7.08
CA LEU A 62 2.45 -7.45 5.94
C LEU A 62 3.85 -7.10 5.49
N ARG A 63 4.10 -7.22 4.19
CA ARG A 63 5.37 -6.81 3.58
C ARG A 63 5.15 -5.91 2.40
N ILE A 64 5.83 -4.77 2.36
CA ILE A 64 5.73 -3.78 1.28
C ILE A 64 7.08 -3.71 0.57
N TYR A 65 7.03 -3.82 -0.74
CA TYR A 65 8.15 -3.69 -1.64
C TYR A 65 8.01 -2.45 -2.48
N ILE A 66 9.11 -1.73 -2.62
CA ILE A 66 9.25 -0.60 -3.52
C ILE A 66 10.49 -0.85 -4.36
N HIS A 67 10.34 -0.89 -5.69
CA HIS A 67 11.43 -1.25 -6.61
C HIS A 67 12.20 -2.49 -6.12
N GLU A 68 11.45 -3.54 -5.76
CA GLU A 68 11.95 -4.83 -5.25
C GLU A 68 12.67 -4.79 -3.89
N LYS A 69 12.77 -3.62 -3.25
CA LYS A 69 13.30 -3.48 -1.89
C LYS A 69 12.19 -3.54 -0.86
N ILE A 70 12.38 -4.36 0.17
CA ILE A 70 11.51 -4.38 1.34
C ILE A 70 11.66 -3.04 2.06
N VAL A 71 10.56 -2.30 2.18
CA VAL A 71 10.49 -1.04 2.93
C VAL A 71 9.70 -1.19 4.22
N PHE A 72 8.89 -2.25 4.32
CA PHE A 72 8.09 -2.59 5.48
C PHE A 72 7.96 -4.11 5.57
N ASP A 73 8.14 -4.69 6.75
CA ASP A 73 7.99 -6.12 7.02
C ASP A 73 7.65 -6.36 8.49
N GLU A 74 6.37 -6.27 8.84
CA GLU A 74 5.91 -6.31 10.23
C GLU A 74 4.59 -7.08 10.38
N HIS A 75 4.27 -7.45 11.61
CA HIS A 75 3.00 -8.07 11.98
C HIS A 75 1.97 -7.04 12.42
N LEU A 76 0.75 -7.16 11.88
CA LEU A 76 -0.39 -6.39 12.37
C LEU A 76 -1.00 -7.06 13.59
N ASN A 77 -1.24 -6.28 14.64
CA ASN A 77 -1.97 -6.72 15.83
C ASN A 77 -3.41 -7.14 15.46
N GLU A 78 -4.04 -7.96 16.29
CA GLU A 78 -5.41 -8.48 16.06
C GLU A 78 -6.45 -7.37 15.90
N TRP A 79 -6.25 -6.24 16.59
CA TRP A 79 -7.11 -5.06 16.53
C TRP A 79 -6.87 -4.16 15.31
N GLN A 80 -5.76 -4.37 14.59
CA GLN A 80 -5.38 -3.57 13.43
C GLN A 80 -6.01 -4.17 12.17
N GLY A 81 -7.05 -3.50 11.67
CA GLY A 81 -7.79 -3.89 10.46
C GLY A 81 -7.35 -3.14 9.20
N SER A 82 -8.26 -3.02 8.23
CA SER A 82 -7.97 -2.42 6.92
C SER A 82 -7.57 -0.94 6.97
N GLU A 83 -8.00 -0.19 7.98
CA GLU A 83 -7.60 1.22 8.15
C GLU A 83 -6.09 1.37 8.39
N VAL A 84 -5.52 0.50 9.24
CA VAL A 84 -4.09 0.52 9.54
C VAL A 84 -3.28 0.11 8.32
N LEU A 85 -3.75 -0.91 7.58
CA LEU A 85 -3.19 -1.29 6.28
C LEU A 85 -3.17 -0.12 5.29
N CYS A 86 -4.28 0.60 5.18
CA CYS A 86 -4.38 1.78 4.32
C CYS A 86 -3.35 2.85 4.75
N ASN A 87 -3.31 3.20 6.04
CA ASN A 87 -2.44 4.25 6.55
C ASN A 87 -0.95 3.92 6.34
N LEU A 88 -0.55 2.66 6.57
CA LEU A 88 0.82 2.22 6.32
C LEU A 88 1.18 2.33 4.83
N LEU A 89 0.28 1.93 3.93
CA LEU A 89 0.51 2.05 2.49
C LEU A 89 0.57 3.51 2.03
N VAL A 90 -0.33 4.35 2.54
CA VAL A 90 -0.33 5.80 2.32
C VAL A 90 1.02 6.41 2.71
N GLU A 91 1.52 6.08 3.91
CA GLU A 91 2.78 6.59 4.42
C GLU A 91 3.96 6.26 3.49
N HIS A 92 4.08 5.00 3.07
CA HIS A 92 5.19 4.56 2.22
C HIS A 92 5.08 5.10 0.79
N ILE A 93 3.87 5.25 0.25
CA ILE A 93 3.65 5.87 -1.06
C ILE A 93 3.93 7.38 -1.02
N ASN A 94 3.56 8.06 0.06
CA ASN A 94 3.90 9.47 0.26
C ASN A 94 5.42 9.64 0.38
N TYR A 95 6.10 8.77 1.11
CA TYR A 95 7.56 8.77 1.20
C TYR A 95 8.21 8.61 -0.18
N LEU A 96 7.66 7.74 -1.03
CA LEU A 96 8.09 7.63 -2.43
C LEU A 96 7.91 8.92 -3.22
N ALA A 97 6.72 9.52 -3.14
CA ALA A 97 6.41 10.73 -3.88
C ALA A 97 7.36 11.86 -3.49
N HIS A 98 7.58 12.07 -2.18
CA HIS A 98 8.49 13.10 -1.68
C HIS A 98 9.97 12.78 -1.94
N GLY A 99 10.38 11.51 -1.84
CA GLY A 99 11.74 11.09 -2.19
C GLY A 99 12.04 11.26 -3.70
N SER A 100 11.05 10.99 -4.56
CA SER A 100 11.17 11.21 -6.00
C SER A 100 11.22 12.69 -6.35
N LEU A 101 10.44 13.54 -5.67
CA LEU A 101 10.45 15.00 -5.87
C LEU A 101 11.76 15.65 -5.43
N ALA A 102 12.40 15.12 -4.37
CA ALA A 102 13.71 15.58 -3.93
C ALA A 102 14.81 15.31 -4.96
N LEU A 103 14.68 14.24 -5.76
CA LEU A 103 15.60 13.91 -6.85
C LEU A 103 15.36 14.73 -8.11
N THR A 104 14.11 15.15 -8.40
CA THR A 104 13.81 16.00 -9.57
C THR A 104 14.19 17.47 -9.37
N ASN A 105 14.27 17.95 -8.12
CA ASN A 105 14.68 19.34 -7.82
C ASN A 105 16.19 19.55 -7.72
N GLN A 106 17.00 18.53 -8.05
CA GLN A 106 18.48 18.62 -8.08
C GLN A 106 19.05 18.71 -9.50
N ILE A 107 18.23 19.03 -10.51
CA ILE A 107 18.64 19.20 -11.91
C ILE A 107 18.41 20.65 -12.35
#